data_AF-A0A963JAL9-F1
#
_entry.id   AF-A0A963JAL9-F1
#
_cell.length_a   1.000
_cell.length_b   1.000
_cell.length_c   1.000
_cell.angle_alpha   90.00
_cell.angle_beta   90.00
_cell.angle_gamma   90.00
#
_symmetry.space_group_name_H-M   'P 1'
#
loop_
_entity.id
_entity.type
_entity.pdbx_description
1 polymer ?
#
loop_
_entity_poly.entity_id
_entity_poly.type
_entity_poly.pdbx_seq_one_letter_code
_entity_poly.pdbx_strand_id
1 'polypeptide(L)'
;MIQQYLALKAGYPDTLLLYRMGDFYELFYADAEKAARLLDITLTQRGQSAGEPVTMAGVPFHALEGYLARLIKLGESVAICEQVGEVGAAKGPVERKVVRVVTPGTLTDTELLSDKQESTLLAVHAGKRARCGLAWLSVTQGCVLLAECALDELPAWLARIAPSELIYSAGVTERFEHHLQTLRQQGALGCPLAPRPDWQFDAALGERTLLAHLQVATLQAFGAHELHEAQAAAAALLHYAEHTQGRPLTHIHSLRV
;
A
#
# COMPACT_ATOMS: atom_id res chain seq x y z
N MET A 1 -4.25 -15.49 22.23
CA MET A 1 -3.63 -15.52 20.89
C MET A 1 -4.58 -14.93 19.86
N ILE A 2 -5.73 -15.57 19.55
CA ILE A 2 -6.69 -15.05 18.55
C ILE A 2 -7.15 -13.61 18.84
N GLN A 3 -7.39 -13.25 20.11
CA GLN A 3 -7.71 -11.87 20.47
C GLN A 3 -6.61 -10.87 20.08
N GLN A 4 -5.33 -11.23 20.23
CA GLN A 4 -4.19 -10.38 19.82
C GLN A 4 -4.12 -10.28 18.28
N TYR A 5 -4.34 -11.39 17.58
CA TYR A 5 -4.43 -11.41 16.12
C TYR A 5 -5.56 -10.50 15.61
N LEU A 6 -6.78 -10.64 16.13
CA LEU A 6 -7.93 -9.83 15.72
C LEU A 6 -7.73 -8.34 16.00
N ALA A 7 -7.10 -8.00 17.13
CA ALA A 7 -6.75 -6.61 17.46
C ALA A 7 -5.77 -6.01 16.44
N LEU A 8 -4.76 -6.77 16.01
CA LEU A 8 -3.83 -6.33 14.97
C LEU A 8 -4.51 -6.27 13.59
N LYS A 9 -5.30 -7.29 13.23
CA LYS A 9 -6.03 -7.37 11.97
C LYS A 9 -7.04 -6.23 11.79
N ALA A 10 -7.62 -5.72 12.88
CA ALA A 10 -8.50 -4.55 12.83
C ALA A 10 -7.82 -3.29 12.28
N GLY A 11 -6.49 -3.17 12.43
CA GLY A 11 -5.71 -2.10 11.80
C GLY A 11 -5.41 -2.32 10.31
N TYR A 12 -5.63 -3.54 9.80
CA TYR A 12 -5.31 -3.98 8.44
C TYR A 12 -6.46 -4.82 7.83
N PRO A 13 -7.69 -4.26 7.76
CA PRO A 13 -8.88 -5.03 7.36
C PRO A 13 -8.75 -5.64 5.95
N ASP A 14 -8.24 -4.86 5.00
CA ASP A 14 -8.16 -5.22 3.58
C ASP A 14 -6.81 -5.86 3.17
N THR A 15 -5.88 -6.02 4.12
CA THR A 15 -4.52 -6.49 3.89
C THR A 15 -4.32 -7.84 4.55
N LEU A 16 -3.70 -8.80 3.86
CA LEU A 16 -3.40 -10.12 4.46
C LEU A 16 -2.46 -9.96 5.65
N LEU A 17 -2.78 -10.55 6.80
CA LEU A 17 -1.92 -10.49 7.99
C LEU A 17 -1.16 -11.81 8.19
N LEU A 18 0.13 -11.80 7.87
CA LEU A 18 1.06 -12.89 8.17
C LEU A 18 1.53 -12.79 9.62
N TYR A 19 1.04 -13.70 10.46
CA TYR A 19 1.26 -13.66 11.90
C TYR A 19 2.32 -14.68 12.35
N ARG A 20 3.46 -14.20 12.87
CA ARG A 20 4.60 -15.04 13.28
C ARG A 20 4.27 -15.98 14.43
N MET A 21 4.35 -17.29 14.15
CA MET A 21 4.09 -18.39 15.07
C MET A 21 5.20 -19.44 14.98
N GLY A 22 6.23 -19.30 15.82
CA GLY A 22 7.40 -20.18 15.77
C GLY A 22 8.07 -20.07 14.40
N ASP A 23 8.25 -21.18 13.70
CA ASP A 23 8.85 -21.23 12.36
C ASP A 23 7.87 -21.00 11.21
N PHE A 24 6.64 -20.57 11.48
CA PHE A 24 5.63 -20.30 10.46
C PHE A 24 5.12 -18.86 10.51
N TYR A 25 4.63 -18.39 9.37
CA TYR A 25 3.68 -17.30 9.30
C TYR A 25 2.30 -17.89 9.06
N GLU A 26 1.39 -17.65 10.00
CA GLU A 26 0.03 -18.15 9.97
C GLU A 26 -0.93 -17.01 9.60
N LEU A 27 -1.96 -17.34 8.82
CA LEU A 27 -3.14 -16.50 8.57
C LEU A 27 -4.36 -17.21 9.14
N PHE A 28 -5.40 -16.47 9.49
CA PHE A 28 -6.62 -17.02 10.07
C PHE A 28 -7.88 -16.54 9.33
N TYR A 29 -8.96 -17.30 9.45
CA TYR A 29 -10.29 -16.96 8.92
C TYR A 29 -10.26 -16.63 7.41
N ALA A 30 -10.84 -15.50 7.00
CA ALA A 30 -10.90 -15.07 5.60
C ALA A 30 -9.51 -14.91 4.96
N ASP A 31 -8.50 -14.47 5.73
CA ASP A 31 -7.12 -14.36 5.22
C ASP A 31 -6.55 -15.75 4.91
N ALA A 32 -6.86 -16.76 5.75
CA ALA A 32 -6.44 -18.13 5.52
C ALA A 32 -7.06 -18.72 4.25
N GLU A 33 -8.37 -18.56 4.08
CA GLU A 33 -9.09 -19.05 2.89
C GLU A 33 -8.58 -18.39 1.61
N LYS A 34 -8.35 -17.07 1.67
CA LYS A 34 -7.81 -16.30 0.56
C LYS A 34 -6.38 -16.74 0.23
N ALA A 35 -5.50 -16.82 1.22
CA ALA A 35 -4.11 -17.24 1.03
C ALA A 35 -4.01 -18.69 0.52
N ALA A 36 -4.82 -19.61 1.05
CA ALA A 36 -4.88 -21.00 0.58
C ALA A 36 -5.20 -21.07 -0.91
N ARG A 37 -6.20 -20.32 -1.38
CA ARG A 37 -6.57 -20.27 -2.80
C ARG A 37 -5.50 -19.62 -3.68
N LEU A 38 -4.90 -18.51 -3.24
CA LEU A 38 -3.93 -17.76 -4.05
C LEU A 38 -2.56 -18.44 -4.11
N LEU A 39 -2.15 -19.06 -3.01
CA LEU A 39 -0.82 -19.65 -2.87
C LEU A 39 -0.79 -21.16 -3.10
N ASP A 40 -1.96 -21.79 -3.25
CA ASP A 40 -2.10 -23.24 -3.36
C ASP A 40 -1.45 -23.94 -2.15
N ILE A 41 -1.83 -23.49 -0.95
CA ILE A 41 -1.36 -24.03 0.33
C ILE A 41 -2.52 -24.66 1.10
N THR A 42 -2.21 -25.64 1.93
CA THR A 42 -3.22 -26.38 2.70
C THR A 42 -3.99 -25.48 3.65
N LEU A 43 -5.32 -25.46 3.49
CA LEU A 43 -6.25 -24.89 4.46
C LEU A 43 -6.52 -25.92 5.57
N THR A 44 -6.33 -25.54 6.82
CA THR A 44 -6.56 -26.41 7.99
C THR A 44 -7.32 -25.65 9.08
N GLN A 45 -7.59 -26.31 10.21
CA GLN A 45 -8.29 -25.73 11.35
C GLN A 45 -7.50 -25.96 12.64
N ARG A 46 -7.51 -24.97 13.54
CA ARG A 46 -6.79 -25.03 14.82
C ARG A 46 -7.67 -24.58 15.98
N GLY A 47 -8.18 -25.56 16.72
CA GLY A 47 -9.01 -25.30 17.90
C GLY A 47 -10.27 -24.53 17.56
N GLN A 48 -10.84 -23.86 18.56
CA GLN A 48 -12.07 -23.11 18.44
C GLN A 48 -11.94 -21.74 19.13
N SER A 49 -12.63 -20.75 18.59
CA SER A 49 -12.77 -19.43 19.20
C SER A 49 -14.24 -19.02 19.14
N ALA A 50 -14.81 -18.64 20.28
CA ALA A 50 -16.24 -18.31 20.40
C ALA A 50 -17.19 -19.43 19.90
N GLY A 51 -16.79 -20.71 20.02
CA GLY A 51 -17.58 -21.86 19.58
C GLY A 51 -17.36 -22.27 18.11
N GLU A 52 -16.69 -21.44 17.32
CA GLU A 52 -16.43 -21.70 15.90
C GLU A 52 -14.98 -22.20 15.67
N PRO A 53 -14.76 -23.15 14.73
CA PRO A 53 -13.43 -23.57 14.34
C PRO A 53 -12.61 -22.40 13.77
N VAL A 54 -11.34 -22.30 14.18
CA VAL A 54 -10.43 -21.30 13.60
C VAL A 54 -9.78 -21.87 12.35
N THR A 55 -10.25 -21.44 11.17
CA THR A 55 -9.58 -21.74 9.91
C THR A 55 -8.19 -21.09 9.88
N MET A 56 -7.17 -21.81 9.42
CA MET A 56 -5.81 -21.31 9.27
C MET A 56 -5.14 -21.83 8.01
N ALA A 57 -4.18 -21.06 7.51
CA ALA A 57 -3.21 -21.46 6.51
C ALA A 57 -1.87 -20.88 6.91
N GLY A 58 -0.76 -21.45 6.44
CA GLY A 58 0.55 -20.94 6.82
C GLY A 58 1.66 -21.30 5.86
N VAL A 59 2.71 -20.50 5.91
CA VAL A 59 3.93 -20.68 5.11
C VAL A 59 5.15 -20.74 6.04
N PRO A 60 6.15 -21.58 5.72
CA PRO A 60 7.35 -21.65 6.54
C PRO A 60 8.18 -20.36 6.43
N PHE A 61 8.77 -19.94 7.54
CA PHE A 61 9.58 -18.72 7.67
C PHE A 61 10.57 -18.53 6.51
N HIS A 62 11.37 -19.57 6.29
CA HIS A 62 12.49 -19.61 5.36
C HIS A 62 12.06 -19.52 3.89
N ALA A 63 10.77 -19.69 3.60
CA ALA A 63 10.21 -19.57 2.26
C ALA A 63 9.30 -18.34 2.09
N LEU A 64 9.22 -17.47 3.10
CA LEU A 64 8.31 -16.32 3.13
C LEU A 64 8.44 -15.47 1.86
N GLU A 65 9.67 -15.14 1.45
CA GLU A 65 9.94 -14.26 0.31
C GLU A 65 9.32 -14.77 -0.99
N GLY A 66 9.42 -16.07 -1.27
CA GLY A 66 8.81 -16.68 -2.45
C GLY A 66 7.29 -16.56 -2.46
N TYR A 67 6.64 -16.70 -1.30
CA TYR A 67 5.19 -16.53 -1.18
C TYR A 67 4.78 -15.05 -1.25
N LEU A 68 5.57 -14.14 -0.66
CA LEU A 68 5.35 -12.71 -0.78
C LEU A 68 5.42 -12.26 -2.23
N ALA A 69 6.43 -12.70 -2.99
CA ALA A 69 6.56 -12.36 -4.40
C ALA A 69 5.32 -12.79 -5.21
N ARG A 70 4.74 -13.96 -4.89
CA ARG A 70 3.50 -14.44 -5.52
C ARG A 70 2.29 -13.59 -5.15
N LEU A 71 2.11 -13.27 -3.86
CA LEU A 71 1.00 -12.41 -3.40
C LEU A 71 1.06 -11.03 -4.04
N ILE A 72 2.25 -10.42 -4.09
CA ILE A 72 2.42 -9.08 -4.65
C ILE A 72 2.17 -9.07 -6.16
N LYS A 73 2.62 -10.10 -6.90
CA LYS A 73 2.27 -10.26 -8.33
C LYS A 73 0.77 -10.40 -8.58
N LEU A 74 0.00 -10.88 -7.60
CA LEU A 74 -1.45 -10.96 -7.65
C LEU A 74 -2.14 -9.67 -7.18
N GLY A 75 -1.36 -8.63 -6.83
CA GLY A 75 -1.86 -7.35 -6.36
C GLY A 75 -2.27 -7.34 -4.88
N GLU A 76 -1.82 -8.31 -4.09
CA GLU A 76 -2.21 -8.44 -2.68
C GLU A 76 -1.21 -7.77 -1.75
N SER A 77 -1.69 -6.83 -0.94
CA SER A 77 -0.90 -6.23 0.14
C SER A 77 -0.84 -7.16 1.36
N VAL A 78 0.32 -7.19 2.03
CA VAL A 78 0.62 -8.11 3.12
C VAL A 78 1.26 -7.39 4.30
N ALA A 79 0.65 -7.46 5.47
CA ALA A 79 1.20 -7.01 6.74
C ALA A 79 1.96 -8.17 7.41
N ILE A 80 3.21 -7.92 7.81
CA ILE A 80 4.07 -8.90 8.48
C ILE A 80 4.11 -8.56 9.96
N CYS A 81 3.57 -9.47 10.76
CA CYS A 81 3.53 -9.35 12.20
C CYS A 81 4.58 -10.25 12.84
N GLU A 82 5.53 -9.63 13.55
CA GLU A 82 6.62 -10.31 14.25
C GLU A 82 6.40 -10.37 15.76
N GLN A 83 7.13 -11.28 16.40
CA GLN A 83 7.25 -11.32 17.86
C GLN A 83 8.28 -10.29 18.30
N VAL A 84 7.88 -9.42 19.23
CA VAL A 84 8.73 -8.36 19.78
C VAL A 84 8.89 -8.59 21.27
N GLY A 85 10.11 -8.43 21.78
CA GLY A 85 10.45 -8.67 23.19
C GLY A 85 10.94 -10.09 23.49
N GLU A 86 11.34 -10.31 24.74
CA GLU A 86 11.92 -11.59 25.18
C GLU A 86 10.86 -12.67 25.41
N VAL A 87 11.08 -13.85 24.82
CA VAL A 87 10.23 -15.03 25.00
C VAL A 87 10.36 -15.52 26.44
N GLY A 88 9.28 -15.43 27.22
CA GLY A 88 9.23 -15.93 28.61
C GLY A 88 9.47 -14.88 29.70
N ALA A 89 9.73 -13.62 29.34
CA ALA A 89 9.91 -12.54 30.32
C ALA A 89 8.60 -12.11 31.03
N ALA A 90 7.43 -12.42 30.46
CA ALA A 90 6.12 -12.07 31.02
C ALA A 90 5.16 -13.27 31.07
N LYS A 91 4.23 -13.25 32.05
CA LYS A 91 3.08 -14.19 32.10
C LYS A 91 2.06 -13.79 31.02
N GLY A 92 2.18 -14.36 29.83
CA GLY A 92 1.22 -14.15 28.74
C GLY A 92 1.82 -14.42 27.36
N PRO A 93 1.03 -14.27 26.28
CA PRO A 93 1.54 -14.33 24.92
C PRO A 93 2.61 -13.24 24.71
N VAL A 94 3.71 -13.59 24.03
CA VAL A 94 4.74 -12.64 23.61
C VAL A 94 4.11 -11.47 22.84
N GLU A 95 4.60 -10.26 23.09
CA GLU A 95 4.14 -9.07 22.38
C GLU A 95 4.39 -9.24 20.88
N ARG A 96 3.48 -8.70 20.07
CA ARG A 96 3.55 -8.79 18.63
C ARG A 96 3.20 -7.48 17.99
N LYS A 97 3.93 -7.12 16.95
CA LYS A 97 3.76 -5.88 16.20
C LYS A 97 3.87 -6.15 14.72
N VAL A 98 3.07 -5.43 13.95
CA VAL A 98 3.31 -5.32 12.52
C VAL A 98 4.57 -4.49 12.32
N VAL A 99 5.61 -5.13 11.79
CA VAL A 99 6.93 -4.50 11.58
C VAL A 99 7.08 -3.95 10.17
N ARG A 100 6.29 -4.48 9.23
CA ARG A 100 6.37 -4.14 7.81
C ARG A 100 5.04 -4.37 7.13
N VAL A 101 4.65 -3.47 6.22
CA VAL A 101 3.57 -3.69 5.27
C VAL A 101 4.16 -3.69 3.87
N VAL A 102 4.00 -4.81 3.16
CA VAL A 102 4.47 -5.00 1.80
C VAL A 102 3.28 -4.77 0.86
N THR A 103 3.41 -3.80 -0.04
CA THR A 103 2.36 -3.47 -1.02
C THR A 103 2.97 -3.47 -2.43
N PRO A 104 2.18 -3.72 -3.48
CA PRO A 104 2.69 -3.72 -4.85
C PRO A 104 3.33 -2.40 -5.29
N GLY A 105 2.91 -1.26 -4.74
CA GLY A 105 3.46 0.06 -5.06
C GLY A 105 4.65 0.48 -4.21
N THR A 106 4.87 -0.15 -3.04
CA THR A 106 5.92 0.25 -2.09
C THR A 106 7.01 -0.81 -1.90
N LEU A 107 7.19 -1.70 -2.89
CA LEU A 107 8.26 -2.70 -2.86
C LEU A 107 9.63 -2.04 -2.99
N THR A 108 10.52 -2.40 -2.07
CA THR A 108 11.94 -2.03 -2.11
C THR A 108 12.87 -3.23 -2.32
N ASP A 109 12.38 -4.44 -2.02
CA ASP A 109 13.17 -5.66 -2.05
C ASP A 109 13.36 -6.10 -3.50
N THR A 110 14.60 -6.05 -3.99
CA THR A 110 14.94 -6.41 -5.38
C THR A 110 14.58 -7.85 -5.71
N GLU A 111 14.58 -8.75 -4.73
CA GLU A 111 14.20 -10.16 -4.89
C GLU A 111 12.70 -10.35 -5.17
N LEU A 112 11.87 -9.39 -4.75
CA LEU A 112 10.43 -9.39 -5.02
C LEU A 112 10.09 -8.69 -6.35
N LEU A 113 11.01 -7.87 -6.87
CA LEU A 113 10.91 -7.21 -8.16
C LEU A 113 11.39 -8.13 -9.27
N SER A 114 10.72 -8.11 -10.42
CA SER A 114 11.36 -8.65 -11.64
C SER A 114 12.44 -7.67 -12.11
N ASP A 115 13.59 -8.16 -12.58
CA ASP A 115 14.79 -7.40 -13.00
C ASP A 115 14.58 -6.17 -13.92
N LYS A 116 13.37 -5.96 -14.45
CA LYS A 116 13.02 -4.89 -15.39
C LYS A 116 11.85 -4.00 -14.97
N GLN A 117 11.26 -4.20 -13.80
CA GLN A 117 10.12 -3.40 -13.32
C GLN A 117 10.44 -2.68 -12.03
N GLU A 118 10.22 -1.37 -12.04
CA GLU A 118 10.18 -0.56 -10.84
C GLU A 118 8.78 -0.62 -10.23
N SER A 119 8.71 -0.72 -8.90
CA SER A 119 7.46 -0.63 -8.15
C SER A 119 7.03 0.83 -8.08
N THR A 120 6.04 1.20 -8.90
CA THR A 120 5.54 2.58 -8.96
C THR A 120 4.24 2.71 -8.18
N LEU A 121 4.24 3.53 -7.15
CA LEU A 121 3.03 3.95 -6.44
C LEU A 121 2.50 5.23 -7.08
N LEU A 122 1.22 5.24 -7.45
CA LEU A 122 0.53 6.42 -7.96
C LEU A 122 -0.61 6.82 -7.01
N ALA A 123 -0.68 8.10 -6.68
CA ALA A 123 -1.84 8.72 -6.07
C ALA A 123 -2.59 9.55 -7.11
N VAL A 124 -3.92 9.40 -7.13
CA VAL A 124 -4.82 10.20 -7.97
C VAL A 124 -5.80 10.95 -7.09
N HIS A 125 -5.83 12.28 -7.26
CA HIS A 125 -6.81 13.16 -6.63
C HIS A 125 -7.82 13.64 -7.67
N ALA A 126 -9.11 13.45 -7.41
CA ALA A 126 -10.18 14.00 -8.24
C ALA A 126 -10.45 15.45 -7.82
N GLY A 127 -10.01 16.38 -8.64
CA GLY A 127 -10.13 17.81 -8.42
C GLY A 127 -11.42 18.43 -8.95
N LYS A 128 -11.50 19.76 -8.88
CA LYS A 128 -12.65 20.50 -9.40
C LYS A 128 -12.66 20.51 -10.93
N ARG A 129 -13.86 20.71 -11.51
CA ARG A 129 -14.06 20.88 -12.97
C ARG A 129 -13.49 19.73 -13.81
N ALA A 130 -13.63 18.49 -13.32
CA ALA A 130 -13.15 17.28 -13.98
C ALA A 130 -11.63 17.29 -14.27
N ARG A 131 -10.84 17.89 -13.37
CA ARG A 131 -9.39 17.75 -13.38
C ARG A 131 -8.94 16.66 -12.41
N CYS A 132 -7.78 16.09 -12.67
CA CYS A 132 -7.13 15.13 -11.81
C CYS A 132 -5.72 15.58 -11.48
N GLY A 133 -5.37 15.49 -10.20
CA GLY A 133 -4.00 15.56 -9.73
C GLY A 133 -3.38 14.19 -9.71
N LEU A 134 -2.16 14.08 -10.21
CA LEU A 134 -1.36 12.87 -10.23
C LEU A 134 -0.08 13.12 -9.45
N ALA A 135 0.26 12.20 -8.57
CA ALA A 135 1.57 12.16 -7.92
C ALA A 135 2.06 10.73 -7.87
N TRP A 136 3.28 10.45 -8.32
CA TRP A 136 3.83 9.11 -8.27
C TRP A 136 5.31 9.10 -7.90
N LEU A 137 5.74 7.97 -7.36
CA LEU A 137 7.13 7.69 -7.05
C LEU A 137 7.39 6.20 -7.09
N SER A 138 8.66 5.83 -7.30
CA SER A 138 9.19 4.56 -6.84
C SER A 138 9.84 4.81 -5.47
N VAL A 139 9.53 3.99 -4.46
CA VAL A 139 10.07 4.19 -3.10
C VAL A 139 11.60 4.08 -3.08
N THR A 140 12.18 3.33 -4.01
CA THR A 140 13.63 3.20 -4.16
C THR A 140 14.28 4.42 -4.83
N GLN A 141 13.48 5.32 -5.41
CA GLN A 141 13.94 6.56 -6.02
C GLN A 141 13.75 7.76 -5.08
N GLY A 142 14.67 8.72 -5.13
CA GLY A 142 14.61 9.97 -4.36
C GLY A 142 13.79 11.08 -5.05
N CYS A 143 12.88 10.73 -5.97
CA CYS A 143 12.18 11.68 -6.83
C CYS A 143 10.67 11.46 -6.81
N VAL A 144 9.92 12.53 -6.55
CA VAL A 144 8.47 12.58 -6.72
C VAL A 144 8.16 13.23 -8.06
N LEU A 145 7.23 12.65 -8.80
CA LEU A 145 6.72 13.22 -10.04
C LEU A 145 5.28 13.67 -9.86
N LEU A 146 4.94 14.83 -10.40
CA LEU A 146 3.63 15.44 -10.33
C LEU A 146 3.10 15.72 -11.73
N ALA A 147 1.79 15.65 -11.88
CA ALA A 147 1.12 16.17 -13.07
C ALA A 147 -0.33 16.53 -12.75
N GLU A 148 -0.91 17.40 -13.56
CA GLU A 148 -2.35 17.60 -13.61
C GLU A 148 -2.84 17.32 -15.02
N CYS A 149 -4.01 16.71 -15.12
CA CYS A 149 -4.64 16.39 -16.39
C CYS A 149 -6.15 16.54 -16.31
N ALA A 150 -6.83 16.57 -17.46
CA ALA A 150 -8.27 16.41 -17.49
C ALA A 150 -8.64 14.94 -17.23
N LEU A 151 -9.84 14.70 -16.69
CA LEU A 151 -10.30 13.36 -16.32
C LEU A 151 -10.34 12.39 -17.51
N ASP A 152 -10.64 12.89 -18.70
CA ASP A 152 -10.63 12.12 -19.95
C ASP A 152 -9.22 11.74 -20.44
N GLU A 153 -8.20 12.46 -20.01
CA GLU A 153 -6.79 12.15 -20.29
C GLU A 153 -6.18 11.15 -19.30
N LEU A 154 -6.84 10.92 -18.15
CA LEU A 154 -6.37 10.01 -17.10
C LEU A 154 -5.99 8.61 -17.62
N PRO A 155 -6.77 7.95 -18.51
CA PRO A 155 -6.40 6.64 -19.04
C PRO A 155 -5.05 6.63 -19.77
N ALA A 156 -4.73 7.70 -20.52
CA ALA A 156 -3.46 7.82 -21.22
C ALA A 156 -2.29 8.01 -20.25
N TRP A 157 -2.50 8.76 -19.16
CA TRP A 157 -1.54 8.90 -18.08
C TRP A 157 -1.29 7.58 -17.35
N LEU A 158 -2.34 6.83 -17.02
CA LEU A 158 -2.23 5.51 -16.38
C LEU A 158 -1.44 4.52 -17.26
N ALA A 159 -1.70 4.51 -18.56
CA ALA A 159 -0.94 3.68 -19.51
C ALA A 159 0.54 4.08 -19.60
N ARG A 160 0.84 5.39 -19.50
CA ARG A 160 2.22 5.89 -19.55
C ARG A 160 2.99 5.64 -18.25
N ILE A 161 2.35 5.83 -17.10
CA ILE A 161 2.97 5.63 -15.78
C ILE A 161 3.09 4.14 -15.48
N ALA A 162 2.11 3.33 -15.91
CA ALA A 162 2.02 1.90 -15.63
C ALA A 162 2.23 1.58 -14.13
N PRO A 163 1.42 2.17 -13.22
CA PRO A 163 1.62 2.04 -11.79
C PRO A 163 1.46 0.59 -11.32
N SER A 164 2.25 0.19 -10.34
CA SER A 164 2.13 -1.10 -9.65
C SER A 164 1.02 -1.10 -8.60
N GLU A 165 0.63 0.08 -8.12
CA GLU A 165 -0.51 0.30 -7.22
C GLU A 165 -1.03 1.72 -7.38
N LEU A 166 -2.36 1.88 -7.28
CA LEU A 166 -3.02 3.18 -7.36
C LEU A 166 -3.83 3.45 -6.09
N ILE A 167 -3.53 4.56 -5.42
CA ILE A 167 -4.32 5.10 -4.32
C ILE A 167 -5.16 6.29 -4.76
N TYR A 168 -6.36 6.41 -4.18
CA TYR A 168 -7.28 7.52 -4.45
C TYR A 168 -8.12 7.83 -3.21
N SER A 169 -8.75 9.00 -3.16
CA SER A 169 -9.60 9.38 -2.03
C SER A 169 -10.86 8.51 -1.98
N ALA A 170 -11.22 8.01 -0.79
CA ALA A 170 -12.49 7.34 -0.54
C ALA A 170 -13.69 8.32 -0.55
N GLY A 171 -13.43 9.64 -0.52
CA GLY A 171 -14.44 10.69 -0.62
C GLY A 171 -14.76 11.11 -2.06
N VAL A 172 -14.18 10.46 -3.07
CA VAL A 172 -14.49 10.76 -4.48
C VAL A 172 -15.95 10.46 -4.81
N THR A 173 -16.45 11.08 -5.88
CA THR A 173 -17.79 10.77 -6.39
C THR A 173 -17.88 9.32 -6.85
N GLU A 174 -19.03 8.66 -6.67
CA GLU A 174 -19.30 7.32 -7.18
C GLU A 174 -18.99 7.17 -8.67
N ARG A 175 -19.25 8.22 -9.47
CA ARG A 175 -18.93 8.25 -10.90
C ARG A 175 -17.43 8.10 -11.17
N PHE A 176 -16.59 8.76 -10.38
CA PHE A 176 -15.14 8.69 -10.52
C PHE A 176 -14.62 7.32 -10.10
N GLU A 177 -15.12 6.78 -8.99
CA GLU A 177 -14.76 5.43 -8.54
C GLU A 177 -15.17 4.38 -9.59
N HIS A 178 -16.39 4.45 -10.11
CA HIS A 178 -16.86 3.56 -11.19
C HIS A 178 -15.98 3.68 -12.45
N HIS A 179 -15.50 4.89 -12.77
CA HIS A 179 -14.58 5.09 -13.89
C HIS A 179 -13.26 4.34 -13.67
N LEU A 180 -12.63 4.46 -12.49
CA LEU A 180 -11.41 3.70 -12.15
C LEU A 180 -11.64 2.18 -12.20
N GLN A 181 -12.77 1.71 -11.65
CA GLN A 181 -13.14 0.29 -11.69
C GLN A 181 -13.33 -0.21 -13.13
N THR A 182 -13.95 0.60 -14.00
CA THR A 182 -14.13 0.29 -15.43
C THR A 182 -12.79 0.16 -16.14
N LEU A 183 -11.85 1.10 -15.90
CA LEU A 183 -10.50 1.04 -16.47
C LEU A 183 -9.76 -0.22 -16.05
N ARG A 184 -9.93 -0.66 -14.80
CA ARG A 184 -9.37 -1.91 -14.30
C ARG A 184 -9.99 -3.15 -14.97
N GLN A 185 -11.32 -3.20 -15.07
CA GLN A 185 -12.02 -4.32 -15.73
C GLN A 185 -11.69 -4.46 -17.22
N GLN A 186 -11.44 -3.33 -17.89
CA GLN A 186 -11.04 -3.30 -19.30
C GLN A 186 -9.54 -3.60 -19.51
N GLY A 187 -8.77 -3.80 -18.44
CA GLY A 187 -7.34 -4.07 -18.50
C GLY A 187 -6.47 -2.83 -18.78
N ALA A 188 -7.06 -1.64 -18.86
CA ALA A 188 -6.33 -0.37 -18.99
C ALA A 188 -5.59 0.00 -17.70
N LEU A 189 -6.03 -0.53 -16.55
CA LEU A 189 -5.36 -0.43 -15.26
C LEU A 189 -5.10 -1.84 -14.70
N GLY A 190 -3.84 -2.29 -14.77
CA GLY A 190 -3.44 -3.64 -14.34
C GLY A 190 -3.14 -3.80 -12.84
N CYS A 191 -3.26 -2.73 -12.06
CA CYS A 191 -2.85 -2.72 -10.66
C CYS A 191 -4.03 -2.67 -9.68
N PRO A 192 -3.81 -3.02 -8.39
CA PRO A 192 -4.80 -2.83 -7.36
C PRO A 192 -5.13 -1.35 -7.12
N LEU A 193 -6.40 -1.13 -6.80
CA LEU A 193 -6.95 0.14 -6.34
C LEU A 193 -7.06 0.10 -4.83
N ALA A 194 -6.45 1.06 -4.13
CA ALA A 194 -6.51 1.14 -2.68
C ALA A 194 -7.11 2.50 -2.25
N PRO A 195 -8.40 2.55 -1.85
CA PRO A 195 -9.01 3.77 -1.37
C PRO A 195 -8.36 4.22 -0.05
N ARG A 196 -8.16 5.52 0.09
CA ARG A 196 -7.53 6.16 1.24
C ARG A 196 -8.44 7.25 1.81
N PRO A 197 -8.40 7.51 3.13
CA PRO A 197 -9.24 8.54 3.73
C PRO A 197 -9.10 9.90 3.05
N ASP A 198 -10.21 10.60 2.84
CA ASP A 198 -10.25 11.85 2.07
C ASP A 198 -9.33 12.95 2.61
N TRP A 199 -9.21 13.05 3.94
CA TRP A 199 -8.33 14.01 4.61
C TRP A 199 -6.84 13.83 4.27
N GLN A 200 -6.44 12.70 3.70
CA GLN A 200 -5.07 12.48 3.22
C GLN A 200 -4.78 13.24 1.91
N PHE A 201 -5.81 13.66 1.18
CA PHE A 201 -5.70 14.35 -0.09
C PHE A 201 -5.98 15.85 0.08
N ASP A 202 -5.04 16.55 0.71
CA ASP A 202 -5.14 18.00 0.95
C ASP A 202 -3.97 18.74 0.28
N ALA A 203 -4.28 19.75 -0.53
CA ALA A 203 -3.28 20.48 -1.31
C ALA A 203 -2.29 21.26 -0.43
N ALA A 204 -2.77 21.89 0.65
CA ALA A 204 -1.93 22.67 1.55
C ALA A 204 -1.01 21.76 2.37
N LEU A 205 -1.50 20.59 2.79
CA LEU A 205 -0.69 19.54 3.40
C LEU A 205 0.36 19.04 2.41
N GLY A 206 -0.03 18.78 1.16
CA GLY A 206 0.86 18.33 0.11
C GLY A 206 2.00 19.29 -0.18
N GLU A 207 1.68 20.58 -0.36
CA GLU A 207 2.69 21.62 -0.54
C GLU A 207 3.67 21.65 0.65
N ARG A 208 3.17 21.69 1.89
CA ARG A 208 4.01 21.70 3.10
C ARG A 208 4.92 20.47 3.19
N THR A 209 4.37 19.29 2.91
CA THR A 209 5.12 18.03 2.95
C THR A 209 6.22 18.01 1.87
N LEU A 210 5.91 18.45 0.65
CA LEU A 210 6.90 18.55 -0.43
C LEU A 210 8.00 19.56 -0.09
N LEU A 211 7.65 20.75 0.40
CA LEU A 211 8.63 21.77 0.83
C LEU A 211 9.56 21.23 1.92
N ALA A 212 9.00 20.48 2.89
CA ALA A 212 9.76 19.87 3.97
C ALA A 212 10.72 18.78 3.46
N HIS A 213 10.29 17.90 2.56
CA HIS A 213 11.19 16.89 1.97
C HIS A 213 12.30 17.53 1.12
N LEU A 214 11.95 18.52 0.30
CA LEU A 214 12.89 19.18 -0.62
C LEU A 214 13.79 20.22 0.07
N GLN A 215 13.49 20.62 1.32
CA GLN A 215 14.18 21.66 2.07
C GLN A 215 14.23 23.01 1.32
N VAL A 216 13.12 23.38 0.69
CA VAL A 216 12.97 24.63 -0.08
C VAL A 216 11.84 25.49 0.47
N ALA A 217 11.88 26.80 0.19
CA ALA A 217 10.85 27.74 0.61
C ALA A 217 9.61 27.74 -0.30
N THR A 218 9.77 27.44 -1.59
CA THR A 218 8.68 27.43 -2.57
C THR A 218 8.86 26.31 -3.60
N LEU A 219 7.75 25.89 -4.23
CA LEU A 219 7.74 24.91 -5.33
C LEU A 219 7.93 25.55 -6.73
N GLN A 220 8.16 26.86 -6.80
CA GLN A 220 8.26 27.60 -8.07
C GLN A 220 9.42 27.11 -8.93
N ALA A 221 10.57 26.81 -8.33
CA ALA A 221 11.76 26.32 -9.04
C ALA A 221 11.53 24.98 -9.76
N PHE A 222 10.52 24.22 -9.35
CA PHE A 222 10.13 22.93 -9.93
C PHE A 222 8.94 23.04 -10.89
N GLY A 223 8.35 24.23 -11.05
CA GLY A 223 7.13 24.42 -11.84
C GLY A 223 5.87 23.81 -11.21
N ALA A 224 5.91 23.48 -9.91
CA ALA A 224 4.83 22.75 -9.24
C ALA A 224 3.91 23.64 -8.36
N HIS A 225 4.15 24.95 -8.31
CA HIS A 225 3.45 25.86 -7.38
C HIS A 225 1.93 25.94 -7.61
N GLU A 226 1.48 25.90 -8.87
CA GLU A 226 0.06 26.01 -9.23
C GLU A 226 -0.64 24.64 -9.37
N LEU A 227 0.10 23.53 -9.19
CA LEU A 227 -0.43 22.18 -9.37
C LEU A 227 -1.14 21.68 -8.11
N HIS A 228 -2.16 22.41 -7.64
CA HIS A 228 -2.82 22.15 -6.36
C HIS A 228 -3.46 20.76 -6.25
N GLU A 229 -4.02 20.23 -7.34
CA GLU A 229 -4.62 18.89 -7.32
C GLU A 229 -3.52 17.84 -7.21
N ALA A 230 -2.38 18.06 -7.88
CA ALA A 230 -1.22 17.16 -7.79
C ALA A 230 -0.55 17.25 -6.41
N GLN A 231 -0.50 18.43 -5.80
CA GLN A 231 -0.05 18.61 -4.42
C GLN A 231 -0.92 17.78 -3.46
N ALA A 232 -2.26 17.81 -3.62
CA ALA A 232 -3.16 16.99 -2.82
C ALA A 232 -2.90 15.48 -3.01
N ALA A 233 -2.67 15.03 -4.24
CA ALA A 233 -2.26 13.65 -4.50
C ALA A 233 -0.91 13.32 -3.83
N ALA A 234 0.06 14.24 -3.86
CA ALA A 234 1.38 14.05 -3.25
C ALA A 234 1.32 13.89 -1.74
N ALA A 235 0.40 14.59 -1.07
CA ALA A 235 0.16 14.43 0.37
C ALA A 235 -0.17 12.98 0.73
N ALA A 236 -1.15 12.40 0.03
CA ALA A 236 -1.58 11.02 0.24
C ALA A 236 -0.48 10.02 -0.16
N LEU A 237 0.21 10.28 -1.28
CA LEU A 237 1.31 9.46 -1.78
C LEU A 237 2.41 9.29 -0.73
N LEU A 238 2.93 10.41 -0.23
CA LEU A 238 4.06 10.41 0.70
C LEU A 238 3.67 9.83 2.05
N HIS A 239 2.48 10.18 2.55
CA HIS A 239 1.98 9.62 3.80
C HIS A 239 1.78 8.10 3.71
N TYR A 240 1.23 7.59 2.61
CA TYR A 240 1.05 6.15 2.39
C TYR A 240 2.37 5.41 2.27
N ALA A 241 3.33 5.98 1.52
CA ALA A 241 4.66 5.41 1.41
C ALA A 241 5.40 5.39 2.77
N GLU A 242 5.33 6.45 3.57
CA GLU A 242 5.91 6.46 4.94
C GLU A 242 5.24 5.43 5.86
N HIS A 243 3.91 5.31 5.79
CA HIS A 243 3.16 4.37 6.60
C HIS A 243 3.51 2.91 6.28
N THR A 244 3.62 2.56 5.00
CA THR A 244 3.99 1.20 4.56
C THR A 244 5.45 0.85 4.91
N GLN A 245 6.36 1.82 4.79
CA GLN A 245 7.77 1.64 5.17
C GLN A 245 8.00 1.64 6.69
N GLY A 246 7.05 2.16 7.48
CA GLY A 246 7.18 2.29 8.93
C GLY A 246 8.24 3.31 9.36
N ARG A 247 8.69 4.19 8.45
CA ARG A 247 9.74 5.19 8.69
C ARG A 247 9.59 6.40 7.75
N PRO A 248 10.13 7.57 8.13
CA PRO A 248 10.18 8.73 7.24
C PRO A 248 11.01 8.46 5.97
N LEU A 249 10.62 9.04 4.84
CA LEU A 249 11.31 8.89 3.55
C LEU A 249 12.37 9.98 3.36
N THR A 250 13.42 9.95 4.17
CA THR A 250 14.45 11.03 4.21
C THR A 250 15.29 11.15 2.95
N HIS A 251 15.21 10.19 2.02
CA HIS A 251 15.96 10.18 0.76
C HIS A 251 15.24 10.91 -0.38
N ILE A 252 14.01 11.40 -0.17
CA ILE A 252 13.30 12.18 -1.18
C ILE A 252 13.91 13.58 -1.25
N HIS A 253 14.51 13.93 -2.39
CA HIS A 253 15.26 15.17 -2.56
C HIS A 253 15.01 15.85 -3.92
N SER A 254 14.11 15.31 -4.75
CA SER A 254 13.82 15.84 -6.08
C SER A 254 12.33 15.81 -6.39
N LEU A 255 11.88 16.80 -7.17
CA LEU A 255 10.53 16.94 -7.66
C LEU A 255 10.58 17.20 -9.17
N ARG A 256 9.71 16.54 -9.93
CA ARG A 256 9.57 16.74 -11.38
C ARG A 256 8.10 16.91 -11.76
N VAL A 257 7.86 17.68 -12.81
CA VAL A 257 6.55 17.90 -13.44
C VAL A 257 6.61 17.42 -14.89
#